data_AF-A0A838L4N2-F1
#
_entry.id   AF-A0A838L4N2-F1
#
_cell.length_a   1.000
_cell.length_b   1.000
_cell.length_c   1.000
_cell.angle_alpha   90.00
_cell.angle_beta   90.00
_cell.angle_gamma   90.00
#
_symmetry.space_group_name_H-M   'P 1'
#
loop_
_entity.id
_entity.type
_entity.pdbx_description
1 polymer ?
#
loop_
_entity_poly.entity_id
_entity_poly.type
_entity_poly.pdbx_seq_one_letter_code
_entity_poly.pdbx_strand_id
1 'polypeptide(L)'
;MMLFCVCVPARNEADRIGTLIEALGRQSIGQPVRLALSVNNSADATVARAWDAVHATQGRVLLSLEEISFAEAYAHAGSARRAAMALGCDVLDGDDGYLISTDADCRPPEDWIAANLAVAGHDRIIGGRIELDEEDAECGPGLLALRRRFDLYWHHVRTIEDQIDPSEWDVAPRHGDHTGASLMLSIALYRRAGGVPPIPCGEDRALVDAAVAAGGRLVHPQSVWTRTSPRAVGRAEGGMAADMARWGQACDKATVPLVPAFQHWRDRAEWRRTLRLSGKEDVALAERALPPMPCDMPLPEWNPA
;
A
#
# COMPACT_ATOMS: atom_id res chain seq x y z
N MET A 1 -9.30 23.54 -5.75
CA MET A 1 -9.65 22.16 -5.33
C MET A 1 -8.61 21.25 -5.95
N MET A 2 -7.94 20.40 -5.17
CA MET A 2 -6.92 19.50 -5.72
C MET A 2 -7.59 18.45 -6.61
N LEU A 3 -6.99 18.21 -7.78
CA LEU A 3 -7.41 17.16 -8.70
C LEU A 3 -6.79 15.84 -8.24
N PHE A 4 -7.58 14.76 -8.23
CA PHE A 4 -7.07 13.43 -7.92
C PHE A 4 -7.81 12.35 -8.72
N CYS A 5 -7.17 11.19 -8.87
CA CYS A 5 -7.75 10.00 -9.49
C CYS A 5 -7.33 8.76 -8.69
N VAL A 6 -8.30 7.94 -8.32
CA VAL A 6 -8.06 6.63 -7.70
C VAL A 6 -7.77 5.63 -8.82
N CYS A 7 -6.63 4.94 -8.74
CA CYS A 7 -6.13 4.04 -9.75
C CYS A 7 -6.14 2.60 -9.21
N VAL A 8 -6.85 1.70 -9.87
CA VAL A 8 -7.09 0.34 -9.37
C VAL A 8 -6.73 -0.68 -10.46
N PRO A 9 -5.74 -1.56 -10.22
CA PRO A 9 -5.55 -2.76 -11.02
C PRO A 9 -6.49 -3.88 -10.54
N ALA A 10 -7.14 -4.59 -11.47
CA ALA A 10 -8.02 -5.71 -11.14
C ALA A 10 -7.81 -6.91 -12.06
N ARG A 11 -7.85 -8.11 -11.49
CA ARG A 11 -7.90 -9.37 -12.24
C ARG A 11 -8.69 -10.39 -11.43
N ASN A 12 -9.82 -10.83 -11.98
CA ASN A 12 -10.75 -11.76 -11.32
C ASN A 12 -11.22 -11.29 -9.93
N GLU A 13 -11.78 -10.08 -9.86
CA GLU A 13 -12.19 -9.41 -8.62
C GLU A 13 -13.71 -9.17 -8.55
N ALA A 14 -14.53 -9.97 -9.26
CA ALA A 14 -15.98 -9.80 -9.29
C ALA A 14 -16.64 -9.78 -7.90
N ASP A 15 -16.09 -10.53 -6.94
CA ASP A 15 -16.64 -10.64 -5.59
C ASP A 15 -16.29 -9.46 -4.67
N ARG A 16 -15.27 -8.66 -5.01
CA ARG A 16 -14.71 -7.63 -4.11
C ARG A 16 -14.71 -6.22 -4.69
N ILE A 17 -14.65 -6.08 -6.02
CA ILE A 17 -14.59 -4.78 -6.68
C ILE A 17 -15.78 -3.88 -6.32
N GLY A 18 -16.96 -4.48 -6.08
CA GLY A 18 -18.15 -3.75 -5.64
C GLY A 18 -17.97 -3.09 -4.27
N THR A 19 -17.34 -3.79 -3.32
CA THR A 19 -17.06 -3.28 -1.97
C THR A 19 -16.14 -2.06 -2.01
N LEU A 20 -15.07 -2.12 -2.82
CA LEU A 20 -14.18 -0.97 -3.01
C LEU A 20 -14.94 0.24 -3.58
N ILE A 21 -15.69 0.04 -4.66
CA ILE A 21 -16.42 1.13 -5.34
C ILE A 21 -17.48 1.74 -4.44
N GLU A 22 -18.18 0.93 -3.64
CA GLU A 22 -19.10 1.42 -2.63
C GLU A 22 -18.40 2.30 -1.57
N ALA A 23 -17.24 1.86 -1.07
CA ALA A 23 -16.43 2.64 -0.13
C ALA A 23 -15.93 3.96 -0.76
N LEU A 24 -15.61 3.96 -2.05
CA LEU A 24 -15.28 5.18 -2.80
C LEU A 24 -16.49 6.11 -2.94
N GLY A 25 -17.70 5.56 -3.11
CA GLY A 25 -18.95 6.35 -3.17
C GLY A 25 -19.28 7.09 -1.86
N ARG A 26 -18.83 6.54 -0.73
CA ARG A 26 -19.04 7.10 0.62
C ARG A 26 -17.96 8.09 1.07
N GLN A 27 -16.99 8.41 0.22
CA GLN A 27 -15.91 9.33 0.59
C GLN A 27 -16.45 10.72 0.97
N SER A 28 -15.96 11.26 2.09
CA SER A 28 -16.34 12.55 2.69
C SER A 28 -15.64 13.72 1.99
N ILE A 29 -15.84 13.82 0.68
CA ILE A 29 -15.27 14.87 -0.18
C ILE A 29 -16.37 15.57 -1.00
N GLY A 30 -16.13 16.85 -1.30
CA GLY A 30 -17.06 17.73 -2.01
C GLY A 30 -17.12 17.56 -3.53
N GLN A 31 -16.45 16.55 -4.10
CA GLN A 31 -16.44 16.26 -5.53
C GLN A 31 -16.57 14.75 -5.79
N PRO A 32 -17.10 14.31 -6.94
CA PRO A 32 -17.10 12.91 -7.32
C PRO A 32 -15.68 12.32 -7.36
N VAL A 33 -15.55 11.05 -6.97
CA VAL A 33 -14.30 10.29 -7.07
C VAL A 33 -14.10 9.87 -8.53
N ARG A 34 -13.01 10.33 -9.16
CA ARG A 34 -12.57 9.80 -10.45
C ARG A 34 -11.84 8.48 -10.23
N LEU A 35 -12.31 7.41 -10.85
CA LEU A 35 -11.77 6.06 -10.74
C LEU A 35 -11.23 5.60 -12.09
N ALA A 36 -9.93 5.33 -12.17
CA ALA A 36 -9.27 4.67 -13.29
C ALA A 36 -9.07 3.18 -12.95
N LEU A 37 -9.80 2.30 -13.65
CA LEU A 37 -9.79 0.85 -13.41
C LEU A 37 -9.18 0.13 -14.62
N SER A 38 -8.06 -0.57 -14.40
CA SER A 38 -7.47 -1.47 -15.40
C SER A 38 -7.82 -2.91 -15.05
N VAL A 39 -8.68 -3.54 -15.84
CA VAL A 39 -9.03 -4.95 -15.70
C VAL A 39 -8.20 -5.78 -16.66
N ASN A 40 -7.30 -6.62 -16.15
CA ASN A 40 -6.37 -7.36 -16.98
C ASN A 40 -6.58 -8.88 -16.95
N ASN A 41 -6.64 -9.51 -18.12
CA ASN A 41 -6.71 -10.98 -18.26
C ASN A 41 -7.75 -11.64 -17.31
N SER A 42 -8.87 -10.96 -17.07
CA SER A 42 -9.98 -11.46 -16.25
C SER A 42 -10.85 -12.42 -17.04
N ALA A 43 -11.36 -13.44 -16.37
CA ALA A 43 -12.29 -14.42 -16.91
C ALA A 43 -13.64 -14.45 -16.18
N ASP A 44 -13.83 -13.57 -15.19
CA ASP A 44 -15.04 -13.47 -14.38
C ASP A 44 -15.84 -12.20 -14.72
N ALA A 45 -16.84 -11.90 -13.89
CA ALA A 45 -17.72 -10.75 -14.08
C ALA A 45 -17.17 -9.41 -13.52
N THR A 46 -15.85 -9.26 -13.30
CA THR A 46 -15.24 -8.06 -12.68
C THR A 46 -15.77 -6.75 -13.28
N VAL A 47 -15.78 -6.65 -14.61
CA VAL A 47 -16.19 -5.43 -15.32
C VAL A 47 -17.67 -5.13 -15.11
N ALA A 48 -18.54 -6.14 -15.25
CA ALA A 48 -19.97 -5.98 -15.04
C ALA A 48 -20.26 -5.53 -13.59
N ARG A 49 -19.61 -6.16 -12.61
CA ARG A 49 -19.74 -5.81 -11.18
C ARG A 49 -19.23 -4.39 -10.87
N ALA A 50 -18.15 -3.97 -11.52
CA ALA A 50 -17.65 -2.61 -11.37
C ALA A 50 -18.67 -1.57 -11.87
N TRP A 51 -19.27 -1.80 -13.03
CA TRP A 51 -20.33 -0.93 -13.55
C TRP A 51 -21.57 -0.93 -12.64
N ASP A 52 -22.06 -2.09 -12.22
CA ASP A 52 -23.21 -2.18 -11.31
C ASP A 52 -22.99 -1.35 -10.02
N ALA A 53 -21.81 -1.49 -9.41
CA ALA A 53 -21.45 -0.75 -8.22
C ALA A 53 -21.36 0.77 -8.47
N VAL A 54 -20.76 1.19 -9.59
CA VAL A 54 -20.69 2.63 -9.95
C VAL A 54 -22.08 3.23 -10.12
N HIS A 55 -23.00 2.54 -10.80
CA HIS A 55 -24.39 3.00 -10.94
C HIS A 55 -25.07 3.17 -9.57
N ALA A 56 -24.82 2.25 -8.64
CA ALA A 56 -25.35 2.33 -7.28
C ALA A 56 -24.82 3.53 -6.49
N THR A 57 -23.66 4.09 -6.85
CA THR A 57 -23.12 5.30 -6.21
C THR A 57 -23.83 6.60 -6.61
N GLN A 58 -24.78 6.56 -7.55
CA GLN A 58 -25.57 7.72 -7.98
C GLN A 58 -24.72 8.94 -8.41
N GLY A 59 -23.61 8.69 -9.11
CA GLY A 59 -22.70 9.73 -9.61
C GLY A 59 -21.65 10.22 -8.61
N ARG A 60 -21.55 9.59 -7.43
CA ARG A 60 -20.44 9.84 -6.48
C ARG A 60 -19.11 9.29 -7.00
N VAL A 61 -19.13 8.28 -7.87
CA VAL A 61 -17.95 7.73 -8.56
C VAL A 61 -18.09 7.89 -10.07
N LEU A 62 -17.03 8.34 -10.73
CA LEU A 62 -16.92 8.47 -12.18
C LEU A 62 -15.85 7.51 -12.68
N LEU A 63 -16.26 6.47 -13.41
CA LEU A 63 -15.40 5.38 -13.84
C LEU A 63 -14.85 5.62 -15.26
N SER A 64 -13.53 5.52 -15.38
CA SER A 64 -12.80 5.27 -16.63
C SER A 64 -12.19 3.88 -16.55
N LEU A 65 -12.53 3.02 -17.51
CA LEU A 65 -12.20 1.59 -17.45
C LEU A 65 -11.49 1.16 -18.72
N GLU A 66 -10.42 0.40 -18.56
CA GLU A 66 -9.74 -0.31 -19.63
C GLU A 66 -9.74 -1.82 -19.36
N GLU A 67 -10.19 -2.60 -20.35
CA GLU A 67 -10.01 -4.06 -20.38
C GLU A 67 -8.80 -4.40 -21.24
N ILE A 68 -7.79 -5.04 -20.64
CA ILE A 68 -6.52 -5.30 -21.31
C ILE A 68 -6.19 -6.79 -21.26
N SER A 69 -5.92 -7.37 -22.43
CA SER A 69 -5.37 -8.72 -22.54
C SER A 69 -3.88 -8.65 -22.77
N PHE A 70 -3.08 -8.77 -21.69
CA PHE A 70 -1.63 -8.86 -21.81
C PHE A 70 -1.20 -10.24 -22.29
N ALA A 71 -0.08 -10.30 -23.02
CA ALA A 71 0.65 -11.56 -23.20
C ALA A 71 1.08 -12.12 -21.83
N GLU A 72 1.24 -13.44 -21.73
CA GLU A 72 1.49 -14.15 -20.47
C GLU A 72 2.61 -13.54 -19.62
N ALA A 73 3.74 -13.20 -20.25
CA ALA A 73 4.90 -12.59 -19.58
C ALA A 73 4.61 -11.25 -18.90
N TYR A 74 3.54 -10.55 -19.30
CA TYR A 74 3.13 -9.25 -18.77
C TYR A 74 1.81 -9.30 -18.01
N ALA A 75 1.17 -10.47 -17.91
CA ALA A 75 -0.15 -10.64 -17.28
C ALA A 75 -0.05 -10.70 -15.73
N HIS A 76 0.53 -9.68 -15.12
CA HIS A 76 0.82 -9.58 -13.69
C HIS A 76 0.46 -8.19 -13.11
N ALA A 77 0.57 -8.05 -11.79
CA ALA A 77 0.15 -6.86 -11.03
C ALA A 77 0.86 -5.57 -11.51
N GLY A 78 2.18 -5.62 -11.73
CA GLY A 78 2.96 -4.53 -12.32
C GLY A 78 2.35 -3.89 -13.56
N SER A 79 2.07 -4.68 -14.59
CA SER A 79 1.51 -4.17 -15.85
C SER A 79 0.11 -3.60 -15.65
N ALA A 80 -0.71 -4.25 -14.83
CA ALA A 80 -2.06 -3.79 -14.52
C ALA A 80 -2.05 -2.46 -13.75
N ARG A 81 -1.19 -2.32 -12.74
CA ARG A 81 -1.07 -1.08 -11.96
C ARG A 81 -0.48 0.04 -12.82
N ARG A 82 0.48 -0.28 -13.68
CA ARG A 82 1.01 0.65 -14.69
C ARG A 82 -0.11 1.19 -15.59
N ALA A 83 -0.96 0.32 -16.12
CA ALA A 83 -2.08 0.72 -16.96
C ALA A 83 -3.11 1.56 -16.20
N ALA A 84 -3.52 1.15 -14.99
CA ALA A 84 -4.46 1.91 -14.18
C ALA A 84 -3.95 3.33 -13.86
N MET A 85 -2.67 3.47 -13.50
CA MET A 85 -2.07 4.78 -13.19
C MET A 85 -1.82 5.63 -14.44
N ALA A 86 -1.51 5.01 -15.58
CA ALA A 86 -1.43 5.72 -16.87
C ALA A 86 -2.80 6.29 -17.26
N LEU A 87 -3.85 5.47 -17.19
CA LEU A 87 -5.24 5.93 -17.39
C LEU A 87 -5.61 7.04 -16.41
N GLY A 88 -5.18 6.96 -15.15
CA GLY A 88 -5.37 8.03 -14.16
C GLY A 88 -4.70 9.35 -14.54
N CYS A 89 -3.54 9.31 -15.21
CA CYS A 89 -2.90 10.51 -15.76
C CYS A 89 -3.75 11.12 -16.89
N ASP A 90 -4.26 10.28 -17.79
CA ASP A 90 -5.05 10.71 -18.94
C ASP A 90 -6.40 11.30 -18.51
N VAL A 91 -7.02 10.75 -17.46
CA VAL A 91 -8.26 11.24 -16.85
C VAL A 91 -8.10 12.64 -16.23
N LEU A 92 -6.92 12.96 -15.70
CA LEU A 92 -6.67 14.25 -15.05
C LEU A 92 -6.12 15.33 -15.98
N ASP A 93 -5.62 14.96 -17.17
CA ASP A 93 -5.19 15.85 -18.25
C ASP A 93 -4.32 17.04 -17.76
N GLY A 94 -3.25 16.72 -17.02
CA GLY A 94 -2.31 17.72 -16.46
C GLY A 94 -1.32 17.14 -15.44
N ASP A 95 -0.38 17.96 -14.96
CA ASP A 95 0.66 17.57 -13.98
C ASP A 95 0.31 17.89 -12.52
N ASP A 96 -0.64 18.80 -12.30
CA ASP A 96 -1.01 19.34 -10.96
C ASP A 96 -1.96 18.42 -10.16
N GLY A 97 -2.23 17.22 -10.67
CA GLY A 97 -3.10 16.22 -10.06
C GLY A 97 -2.35 15.19 -9.20
N TYR A 98 -3.10 14.45 -8.40
CA TYR A 98 -2.60 13.34 -7.58
C TYR A 98 -3.16 11.99 -8.05
N LEU A 99 -2.30 10.99 -8.11
CA LEU A 99 -2.70 9.60 -8.32
C LEU A 99 -2.75 8.91 -6.96
N ILE A 100 -3.88 8.27 -6.65
CA ILE A 100 -4.06 7.44 -5.46
C ILE A 100 -4.22 5.99 -5.90
N SER A 101 -3.19 5.17 -5.73
CA SER A 101 -3.22 3.74 -6.05
C SER A 101 -3.75 2.94 -4.86
N THR A 102 -4.64 1.99 -5.14
CA THR A 102 -5.15 1.00 -4.18
C THR A 102 -5.45 -0.31 -4.90
N ASP A 103 -5.65 -1.39 -4.15
CA ASP A 103 -5.98 -2.71 -4.70
C ASP A 103 -7.50 -2.93 -4.74
N ALA A 104 -7.94 -3.82 -5.64
CA ALA A 104 -9.37 -4.06 -5.91
C ALA A 104 -10.13 -4.73 -4.75
N ASP A 105 -9.42 -5.27 -3.77
CA ASP A 105 -9.91 -5.93 -2.56
C ASP A 105 -9.76 -5.07 -1.30
N CYS A 106 -9.57 -3.77 -1.46
CA CYS A 106 -9.50 -2.80 -0.37
C CYS A 106 -10.87 -2.22 -0.01
N ARG A 107 -11.02 -1.82 1.26
CA ARG A 107 -12.18 -1.11 1.80
C ARG A 107 -11.72 0.12 2.62
N PRO A 108 -11.42 1.25 1.95
CA PRO A 108 -10.96 2.45 2.64
C PRO A 108 -12.05 3.07 3.54
N PRO A 109 -11.68 3.74 4.66
CA PRO A 109 -12.61 4.51 5.46
C PRO A 109 -13.15 5.74 4.70
N GLU A 110 -14.26 6.32 5.18
CA GLU A 110 -14.95 7.44 4.50
C GLU A 110 -14.08 8.70 4.34
N ASP A 111 -13.08 8.91 5.19
CA ASP A 111 -12.19 10.07 5.15
C ASP A 111 -10.88 9.81 4.40
N TRP A 112 -10.67 8.62 3.83
CA TRP A 112 -9.37 8.19 3.26
C TRP A 112 -8.81 9.16 2.21
N ILE A 113 -9.63 9.60 1.25
CA ILE A 113 -9.17 10.56 0.23
C ILE A 113 -8.90 11.93 0.86
N ALA A 114 -9.78 12.39 1.77
CA ALA A 114 -9.58 13.67 2.46
C ALA A 114 -8.30 13.66 3.31
N ALA A 115 -8.01 12.57 4.00
CA ALA A 115 -6.80 12.36 4.79
C ALA A 115 -5.54 12.36 3.92
N ASN A 116 -5.56 11.69 2.77
CA ASN A 116 -4.48 11.75 1.78
C ASN A 116 -4.22 13.20 1.33
N LEU A 117 -5.28 13.89 0.90
CA LEU A 117 -5.18 15.27 0.40
C LEU A 117 -4.70 16.25 1.48
N ALA A 118 -5.06 16.06 2.75
CA ALA A 118 -4.65 16.92 3.86
C ALA A 118 -3.13 16.95 4.09
N VAL A 119 -2.42 15.88 3.72
CA VAL A 119 -0.96 15.75 3.89
C VAL A 119 -0.19 15.78 2.58
N ALA A 120 -0.89 16.03 1.47
CA ALA A 120 -0.35 16.09 0.12
C ALA A 120 0.76 17.14 -0.01
N GLY A 121 1.64 16.91 -0.99
CA GLY A 121 2.68 17.85 -1.37
C GLY A 121 3.30 17.42 -2.68
N HIS A 122 3.86 18.38 -3.42
CA HIS A 122 4.38 18.15 -4.77
C HIS A 122 5.36 16.97 -4.86
N ASP A 123 6.29 16.88 -3.90
CA ASP A 123 7.30 15.81 -3.82
C ASP A 123 7.03 14.82 -2.68
N ARG A 124 5.80 14.77 -2.15
CA ARG A 124 5.44 13.81 -1.10
C ARG A 124 4.86 12.54 -1.71
N ILE A 125 5.33 11.42 -1.22
CA ILE A 125 4.78 10.09 -1.48
C ILE A 125 4.09 9.68 -0.18
N ILE A 126 2.78 9.48 -0.22
CA ILE A 126 1.99 9.14 0.97
C ILE A 126 1.76 7.64 0.97
N GLY A 127 2.38 6.93 1.90
CA GLY A 127 2.07 5.53 2.19
C GLY A 127 0.97 5.47 3.25
N GLY A 128 -0.11 4.74 2.98
CA GLY A 128 -1.17 4.52 3.95
C GLY A 128 -0.94 3.26 4.80
N ARG A 129 -1.40 3.30 6.05
CA ARG A 129 -1.43 2.12 6.93
C ARG A 129 -2.42 1.10 6.37
N ILE A 130 -2.07 -0.17 6.46
CA ILE A 130 -2.90 -1.26 5.95
C ILE A 130 -3.47 -1.99 7.14
N GLU A 131 -4.78 -2.18 7.22
CA GLU A 131 -5.44 -3.00 8.23
C GLU A 131 -6.07 -4.22 7.56
N LEU A 132 -6.25 -5.31 8.31
CA LEU A 132 -7.02 -6.44 7.79
C LEU A 132 -8.50 -6.09 7.81
N ASP A 133 -9.19 -6.36 6.72
CA ASP A 133 -10.63 -6.18 6.66
C ASP A 133 -11.33 -7.18 7.58
N GLU A 134 -11.87 -6.67 8.68
CA GLU A 134 -12.60 -7.41 9.69
C GLU A 134 -13.95 -7.95 9.21
N GLU A 135 -14.49 -7.42 8.09
CA GLU A 135 -15.73 -7.90 7.47
C GLU A 135 -15.46 -9.01 6.46
N ASP A 136 -14.19 -9.30 6.16
CA ASP A 136 -13.81 -10.36 5.25
C ASP A 136 -14.06 -11.74 5.88
N ALA A 137 -14.71 -12.64 5.14
CA ALA A 137 -14.98 -14.00 5.59
C ALA A 137 -13.69 -14.80 5.87
N GLU A 138 -12.57 -14.46 5.22
CA GLU A 138 -11.27 -15.07 5.45
C GLU A 138 -10.56 -14.52 6.71
N CYS A 139 -11.08 -13.44 7.32
CA CYS A 139 -10.46 -12.77 8.47
C CYS A 139 -10.98 -13.33 9.80
N GLY A 140 -10.40 -14.46 10.22
CA GLY A 140 -10.72 -15.07 11.51
C GLY A 140 -10.20 -14.27 12.73
N PRO A 141 -10.79 -14.45 13.93
CA PRO A 141 -10.39 -13.71 15.13
C PRO A 141 -8.94 -13.97 15.55
N GLY A 142 -8.41 -15.17 15.28
CA GLY A 142 -7.00 -15.49 15.54
C GLY A 142 -6.03 -14.69 14.66
N LEU A 143 -6.40 -14.48 13.39
CA LEU A 143 -5.59 -13.69 12.45
C LEU A 143 -5.61 -12.20 12.83
N LEU A 144 -6.78 -11.67 13.21
CA LEU A 144 -6.91 -10.30 13.73
C LEU A 144 -6.08 -10.09 15.01
N ALA A 145 -6.11 -11.04 15.95
CA ALA A 145 -5.31 -10.98 17.16
C ALA A 145 -3.80 -11.02 16.86
N LEU A 146 -3.39 -11.88 15.93
CA LEU A 146 -1.99 -11.96 15.50
C LEU A 146 -1.55 -10.67 14.78
N ARG A 147 -2.39 -10.10 13.92
CA ARG A 147 -2.14 -8.82 13.26
C ARG A 147 -1.91 -7.69 14.27
N ARG A 148 -2.77 -7.56 15.28
CA ARG A 148 -2.61 -6.57 16.36
C ARG A 148 -1.29 -6.71 17.10
N ARG A 149 -0.81 -7.94 17.31
CA ARG A 149 0.52 -8.18 17.91
C ARG A 149 1.65 -7.71 17.00
N PHE A 150 1.54 -7.93 15.70
CA PHE A 150 2.51 -7.38 14.73
C PHE A 150 2.45 -5.84 14.69
N ASP A 151 1.28 -5.23 14.80
CA ASP A 151 1.16 -3.76 14.84
C ASP A 151 1.88 -3.17 16.06
N LEU A 152 1.73 -3.79 17.24
CA LEU A 152 2.45 -3.39 18.45
C LEU A 152 3.96 -3.60 18.32
N TYR A 153 4.38 -4.71 17.70
CA TYR A 153 5.79 -4.96 17.38
C TYR A 153 6.37 -3.86 16.50
N TRP A 154 5.71 -3.56 15.38
CA TRP A 154 6.18 -2.54 14.45
C TRP A 154 6.13 -1.15 15.04
N HIS A 155 5.13 -0.83 15.88
CA HIS A 155 5.09 0.41 16.63
C HIS A 155 6.32 0.56 17.55
N HIS A 156 6.70 -0.50 18.26
CA HIS A 156 7.90 -0.48 19.10
C HIS A 156 9.18 -0.34 18.26
N VAL A 157 9.26 -1.00 17.11
CA VAL A 157 10.36 -0.82 16.15
C VAL A 157 10.45 0.64 15.68
N ARG A 158 9.35 1.28 15.27
CA ARG A 158 9.38 2.71 14.86
C ARG A 158 9.81 3.62 16.00
N THR A 159 9.37 3.34 17.23
CA THR A 159 9.81 4.09 18.41
C THR A 159 11.34 4.01 18.60
N ILE A 160 11.94 2.83 18.41
CA ILE A 160 13.39 2.65 18.47
C ILE A 160 14.08 3.48 17.38
N GLU A 161 13.60 3.38 16.15
CA GLU A 161 14.20 4.12 15.03
C GLU A 161 14.10 5.63 15.20
N ASP A 162 12.94 6.13 15.61
CA ASP A 162 12.70 7.57 15.79
C ASP A 162 13.56 8.15 16.92
N GLN A 163 13.91 7.35 17.93
CA GLN A 163 14.81 7.75 19.01
C GLN A 163 16.29 7.81 18.58
N ILE A 164 16.70 6.92 17.67
CA ILE A 164 18.12 6.75 17.30
C ILE A 164 18.45 7.53 16.03
N ASP A 165 17.60 7.45 15.01
CA ASP A 165 17.84 7.90 13.64
C ASP A 165 16.54 8.49 13.04
N PRO A 166 16.04 9.62 13.59
CA PRO A 166 14.78 10.22 13.18
C PRO A 166 14.83 10.69 11.72
N SER A 167 13.70 10.55 11.02
CA SER A 167 13.53 11.12 9.68
C SER A 167 13.12 12.59 9.77
N GLU A 168 13.74 13.44 8.95
CA GLU A 168 13.44 14.88 8.89
C GLU A 168 12.07 15.19 8.25
N TRP A 169 11.57 14.29 7.40
CA TRP A 169 10.32 14.50 6.65
C TRP A 169 9.22 13.48 6.99
N ASP A 170 9.59 12.27 7.40
CA ASP A 170 8.66 11.24 7.85
C ASP A 170 8.63 11.25 9.38
N VAL A 171 7.99 12.27 9.93
CA VAL A 171 8.06 12.60 11.35
C VAL A 171 7.13 11.71 12.17
N ALA A 172 7.57 11.29 13.36
CA ALA A 172 6.76 10.54 14.32
C ALA A 172 5.54 11.35 14.81
N PRO A 173 4.40 10.71 15.15
CA PRO A 173 4.15 9.28 15.06
C PRO A 173 3.84 8.84 13.63
N ARG A 174 4.46 7.74 13.20
CA ARG A 174 4.33 7.19 11.85
C ARG A 174 4.16 5.67 11.88
N HIS A 175 3.52 5.10 10.87
CA HIS A 175 3.53 3.65 10.68
C HIS A 175 4.74 3.21 9.84
N GLY A 176 4.86 1.92 9.55
CA GLY A 176 5.96 1.37 8.74
C GLY A 176 5.50 0.40 7.65
N ASP A 177 4.19 0.31 7.42
CA ASP A 177 3.58 -0.58 6.44
C ASP A 177 4.06 -0.28 5.02
N HIS A 178 4.05 -1.31 4.17
CA HIS A 178 4.27 -1.12 2.74
C HIS A 178 3.10 -0.34 2.11
N THR A 179 3.32 0.16 0.89
CA THR A 179 2.40 1.12 0.27
C THR A 179 1.40 0.52 -0.73
N GLY A 180 1.52 -0.78 -1.06
CA GLY A 180 0.75 -1.43 -2.14
C GLY A 180 -0.77 -1.18 -2.13
N ALA A 181 -1.40 -1.26 -0.95
CA ALA A 181 -2.85 -1.08 -0.81
C ALA A 181 -3.29 0.39 -0.70
N SER A 182 -2.38 1.32 -0.41
CA SER A 182 -2.68 2.75 -0.31
C SER A 182 -1.42 3.56 -0.56
N LEU A 183 -1.32 4.15 -1.75
CA LEU A 183 -0.19 4.97 -2.17
C LEU A 183 -0.69 6.22 -2.90
N MET A 184 -0.27 7.42 -2.47
CA MET A 184 -0.53 8.65 -3.22
C MET A 184 0.75 9.38 -3.59
N LEU A 185 0.80 9.95 -4.80
CA LEU A 185 1.83 10.86 -5.28
C LEU A 185 1.29 11.79 -6.36
N SER A 186 1.99 12.90 -6.62
CA SER A 186 1.64 13.80 -7.74
C SER A 186 1.91 13.15 -9.10
N ILE A 187 1.17 13.56 -10.13
CA ILE A 187 1.43 13.14 -11.52
C ILE A 187 2.83 13.57 -11.93
N ALA A 188 3.25 14.79 -11.58
CA ALA A 188 4.59 15.27 -11.85
C ALA A 188 5.67 14.33 -11.29
N LEU A 189 5.55 13.89 -10.04
CA LEU A 189 6.49 12.94 -9.43
C LEU A 189 6.40 11.55 -10.07
N TYR A 190 5.19 11.07 -10.35
CA TYR A 190 4.97 9.79 -11.05
C TYR A 190 5.65 9.75 -12.43
N ARG A 191 5.54 10.84 -13.20
CA ARG A 191 6.18 10.99 -14.51
C ARG A 191 7.70 11.07 -14.39
N ARG A 192 8.24 11.85 -13.43
CA ARG A 192 9.69 11.90 -13.17
C ARG A 192 10.26 10.55 -12.74
N ALA A 193 9.48 9.74 -12.02
CA ALA A 193 9.85 8.39 -11.63
C ALA A 193 9.84 7.38 -12.80
N GLY A 194 9.27 7.74 -13.96
CA GLY A 194 9.13 6.84 -15.11
C GLY A 194 7.90 5.93 -15.06
N GLY A 195 6.97 6.19 -14.14
CA GLY A 195 5.77 5.38 -13.91
C GLY A 195 6.04 4.06 -13.19
N VAL A 196 5.04 3.17 -13.16
CA VAL A 196 5.16 1.87 -12.47
C VAL A 196 6.05 0.92 -13.28
N PRO A 197 7.12 0.34 -12.69
CA PRO A 197 7.88 -0.71 -13.35
C PRO A 197 7.02 -1.95 -13.63
N PRO A 198 7.02 -2.50 -14.85
CA PRO A 198 6.20 -3.66 -15.21
C PRO A 198 6.88 -4.95 -14.73
N ILE A 199 6.97 -5.13 -13.41
CA ILE A 199 7.50 -6.35 -12.78
C ILE A 199 6.39 -7.15 -12.10
N PRO A 200 6.51 -8.49 -11.96
CA PRO A 200 5.44 -9.31 -11.41
C PRO A 200 5.16 -9.12 -9.92
N CYS A 201 6.18 -8.68 -9.16
CA CYS A 201 6.16 -8.55 -7.71
C CYS A 201 6.91 -7.30 -7.28
N GLY A 202 6.39 -6.59 -6.28
CA GLY A 202 7.05 -5.45 -5.66
C GLY A 202 7.07 -4.21 -6.54
N GLU A 203 6.13 -4.12 -7.49
CA GLU A 203 5.96 -2.99 -8.38
C GLU A 203 5.61 -1.67 -7.65
N ASP A 204 4.87 -1.75 -6.54
CA ASP A 204 4.59 -0.60 -5.66
C ASP A 204 5.86 -0.10 -5.00
N ARG A 205 6.64 -1.03 -4.43
CA ARG A 205 7.94 -0.75 -3.83
C ARG A 205 8.89 -0.15 -4.87
N ALA A 206 8.94 -0.73 -6.05
CA ALA A 206 9.79 -0.26 -7.13
C ALA A 206 9.37 1.13 -7.65
N LEU A 207 8.07 1.43 -7.72
CA LEU A 207 7.56 2.78 -8.00
C LEU A 207 7.99 3.77 -6.91
N VAL A 208 7.81 3.42 -5.64
CA VAL A 208 8.21 4.29 -4.52
C VAL A 208 9.72 4.55 -4.55
N ASP A 209 10.52 3.54 -4.84
CA ASP A 209 11.98 3.67 -4.93
C ASP A 209 12.39 4.59 -6.09
N ALA A 210 11.78 4.41 -7.26
CA ALA A 210 12.00 5.28 -8.41
C ALA A 210 11.56 6.72 -8.12
N ALA A 211 10.45 6.91 -7.42
CA ALA A 211 9.97 8.23 -7.02
C ALA A 211 10.87 8.89 -5.98
N VAL A 212 11.41 8.15 -5.01
CA VAL A 212 12.41 8.65 -4.06
C VAL A 212 13.70 9.04 -4.80
N ALA A 213 14.18 8.21 -5.72
CA ALA A 213 15.33 8.53 -6.57
C ALA A 213 15.10 9.77 -7.44
N ALA A 214 13.83 10.07 -7.80
CA ALA A 214 13.41 11.26 -8.51
C ALA A 214 13.13 12.49 -7.60
N GLY A 215 13.59 12.46 -6.35
CA GLY A 215 13.49 13.55 -5.38
C GLY A 215 12.26 13.51 -4.47
N GLY A 216 11.46 12.44 -4.54
CA GLY A 216 10.30 12.23 -3.69
C GLY A 216 10.65 11.91 -2.24
N ARG A 217 9.75 12.26 -1.32
CA ARG A 217 9.85 12.00 0.11
C ARG A 217 8.68 11.13 0.56
N LEU A 218 8.97 9.87 0.89
CA LEU A 218 8.01 8.95 1.46
C LEU A 218 7.68 9.34 2.91
N VAL A 219 6.38 9.42 3.21
CA VAL A 219 5.84 9.67 4.55
C VAL A 219 4.72 8.68 4.88
N HIS A 220 4.57 8.36 6.17
CA HIS A 220 3.65 7.34 6.69
C HIS A 220 2.68 7.93 7.76
N PRO A 221 1.80 8.85 7.36
CA PRO A 221 0.86 9.50 8.27
C PRO A 221 -0.14 8.49 8.85
N GLN A 222 -0.29 8.49 10.17
CA GLN A 222 -1.23 7.59 10.87
C GLN A 222 -2.71 7.82 10.50
N SER A 223 -3.04 9.00 9.97
CA SER A 223 -4.40 9.35 9.53
C SER A 223 -4.78 8.73 8.18
N VAL A 224 -3.82 8.28 7.38
CA VAL A 224 -4.09 7.65 6.09
C VAL A 224 -4.01 6.16 6.25
N TRP A 225 -5.13 5.47 6.10
CA TRP A 225 -5.19 4.03 6.25
C TRP A 225 -6.30 3.42 5.42
N THR A 226 -6.20 2.13 5.12
CA THR A 226 -7.22 1.35 4.41
C THR A 226 -7.31 -0.05 4.99
N ARG A 227 -8.42 -0.73 4.75
CA ARG A 227 -8.55 -2.17 4.99
C ARG A 227 -8.25 -2.94 3.72
N THR A 228 -7.65 -4.12 3.86
CA THR A 228 -7.38 -5.04 2.75
C THR A 228 -7.83 -6.46 3.13
N SER A 229 -8.22 -7.24 2.13
CA SER A 229 -8.51 -8.66 2.35
C SER A 229 -7.27 -9.40 2.86
N PRO A 230 -7.43 -10.42 3.74
CA PRO A 230 -6.31 -11.23 4.24
C PRO A 230 -5.90 -12.34 3.25
N ARG A 231 -6.23 -12.24 1.97
CA ARG A 231 -6.06 -13.33 1.00
C ARG A 231 -4.62 -13.85 0.97
N ALA A 232 -4.47 -15.15 1.23
CA ALA A 232 -3.20 -15.87 1.12
C ALA A 232 -2.88 -16.31 -0.33
N VAL A 233 -3.87 -16.27 -1.23
CA VAL A 233 -3.76 -16.72 -2.62
C VAL A 233 -4.01 -15.54 -3.54
N GLY A 234 -2.95 -15.02 -4.14
CA GLY A 234 -3.04 -13.92 -5.09
C GLY A 234 -1.81 -13.04 -5.09
N ARG A 235 -0.84 -13.41 -5.94
CA ARG A 235 0.28 -12.60 -6.45
C ARG A 235 1.56 -12.60 -5.58
N ALA A 236 2.66 -12.82 -6.30
CA ALA A 236 4.07 -12.82 -5.91
C ALA A 236 4.57 -13.90 -4.93
N GLU A 237 5.65 -14.60 -5.31
CA GLU A 237 6.51 -15.30 -4.34
C GLU A 237 7.16 -14.24 -3.43
N GLY A 238 6.69 -14.16 -2.18
CA GLY A 238 7.09 -13.11 -1.24
C GLY A 238 6.13 -11.91 -1.25
N GLY A 239 5.77 -11.41 -0.07
CA GLY A 239 4.82 -10.31 0.11
C GLY A 239 3.73 -10.62 1.13
N MET A 240 2.70 -9.78 1.21
CA MET A 240 1.60 -9.88 2.17
C MET A 240 0.88 -11.23 2.11
N ALA A 241 0.64 -11.80 0.92
CA ALA A 241 0.02 -13.11 0.77
C ALA A 241 0.84 -14.24 1.43
N ALA A 242 2.17 -14.19 1.29
CA ALA A 242 3.07 -15.13 1.96
C ALA A 242 3.09 -14.93 3.48
N ASP A 243 3.00 -13.68 3.95
CA ASP A 243 2.82 -13.38 5.37
C ASP A 243 1.47 -13.90 5.89
N MET A 244 0.37 -13.66 5.18
CA MET A 244 -0.96 -14.18 5.54
C MET A 244 -0.97 -15.71 5.58
N ALA A 245 -0.36 -16.39 4.62
CA ALA A 245 -0.22 -17.84 4.63
C ALA A 245 0.58 -18.34 5.84
N ARG A 246 1.71 -17.68 6.16
CA ARG A 246 2.51 -17.98 7.36
C ARG A 246 1.72 -17.76 8.64
N TRP A 247 0.96 -16.68 8.71
CA TRP A 247 0.16 -16.31 9.88
C TRP A 247 -1.02 -17.26 10.07
N GLY A 248 -1.71 -17.63 9.01
CA GLY A 248 -2.76 -18.65 9.03
C GLY A 248 -2.24 -20.00 9.54
N GLN A 249 -1.09 -20.47 9.01
CA GLN A 249 -0.45 -21.68 9.51
C GLN A 249 -0.03 -21.58 10.98
N ALA A 250 0.42 -20.40 11.42
CA ALA A 250 0.80 -20.16 12.80
C ALA A 250 -0.43 -20.22 13.74
N CYS A 251 -1.57 -19.67 13.30
CA CYS A 251 -2.84 -19.80 13.99
C CYS A 251 -3.30 -21.26 14.08
N ASP A 252 -3.27 -22.00 12.97
CA ASP A 252 -3.71 -23.41 12.91
C ASP A 252 -2.89 -24.31 13.83
N LYS A 253 -1.58 -24.05 13.91
CA LYS A 253 -0.63 -24.84 14.72
C LYS A 253 -0.45 -24.31 16.14
N ALA A 254 -1.15 -23.22 16.51
CA ALA A 254 -0.97 -22.50 17.76
C ALA A 254 0.51 -22.17 18.07
N THR A 255 1.29 -21.83 17.03
CA THR A 255 2.70 -21.45 17.17
C THR A 255 2.85 -19.93 17.18
N VAL A 256 3.78 -19.41 17.98
CA VAL A 256 4.12 -17.98 17.98
C VAL A 256 5.17 -17.71 16.89
N PRO A 257 4.90 -16.81 15.91
CA PRO A 257 5.90 -16.44 14.92
C PRO A 257 7.15 -15.85 15.57
N LEU A 258 8.32 -16.11 14.97
CA LEU A 258 9.56 -15.42 15.34
C LEU A 258 9.72 -14.14 14.53
N VAL A 259 10.25 -13.11 15.17
CA VAL A 259 10.56 -11.79 14.61
C VAL A 259 11.97 -11.37 14.99
N PRO A 260 12.60 -10.42 14.29
CA PRO A 260 13.88 -9.89 14.73
C PRO A 260 13.81 -9.30 16.13
N ALA A 261 14.75 -9.69 17.00
CA ALA A 261 14.92 -9.04 18.30
C ALA A 261 15.11 -7.53 18.15
N PHE A 262 14.63 -6.76 19.13
CA PHE A 262 14.73 -5.30 19.12
C PHE A 262 16.17 -4.78 19.06
N GLN A 263 17.15 -5.57 19.51
CA GLN A 263 18.56 -5.18 19.40
C GLN A 263 19.01 -5.06 17.94
N HIS A 264 18.56 -5.95 17.04
CA HIS A 264 18.89 -5.86 15.61
C HIS A 264 18.40 -4.55 14.99
N TRP A 265 17.24 -4.05 15.43
CA TRP A 265 16.70 -2.76 14.99
C TRP A 265 17.48 -1.57 15.55
N ARG A 266 17.94 -1.65 16.80
CA ARG A 266 18.84 -0.63 17.38
C ARG A 266 20.15 -0.56 16.61
N ASP A 267 20.81 -1.70 16.42
CA ASP A 267 22.08 -1.79 15.70
C ASP A 267 21.92 -1.26 14.27
N ARG A 268 20.79 -1.55 13.62
CA ARG A 268 20.49 -1.04 12.28
C ARG A 268 20.25 0.45 12.24
N ALA A 269 19.51 1.00 13.20
CA ALA A 269 19.28 2.44 13.29
C ALA A 269 20.58 3.21 13.58
N GLU A 270 21.43 2.69 14.48
CA GLU A 270 22.76 3.26 14.76
C GLU A 270 23.67 3.22 13.54
N TRP A 271 23.66 2.11 12.80
CA TRP A 271 24.38 1.97 11.54
C TRP A 271 23.93 3.00 10.50
N ARG A 272 22.61 3.19 10.32
CA ARG A 272 22.07 4.19 9.39
C ARG A 272 22.50 5.60 9.79
N ARG A 273 22.32 5.96 11.06
CA ARG A 273 22.72 7.27 11.59
C ARG A 273 24.20 7.53 11.37
N THR A 274 25.06 6.55 11.63
CA THR A 274 26.51 6.67 11.44
C THR A 274 26.87 6.94 9.97
N LEU A 275 26.22 6.25 9.02
CA LEU A 275 26.45 6.49 7.60
C LEU A 275 25.92 7.84 7.11
N ARG A 276 24.79 8.33 7.64
CA ARG A 276 24.30 9.68 7.31
C ARG A 276 25.27 10.74 7.82
N LEU A 277 25.76 10.60 9.04
CA LEU A 277 26.73 11.52 9.64
C LEU A 277 28.09 11.51 8.93
N SER A 278 28.45 10.42 8.24
CA SER A 278 29.66 10.37 7.41
C SER A 278 29.49 10.95 6.01
N GLY A 279 28.30 11.47 5.68
CA GLY A 279 28.00 12.09 4.39
C GLY A 279 27.67 11.12 3.26
N LYS A 280 27.31 9.86 3.58
CA LYS A 280 26.89 8.91 2.55
C LYS A 280 25.47 9.23 2.06
N GLU A 281 25.33 9.53 0.78
CA GLU A 281 24.05 9.99 0.18
C GLU A 281 23.03 8.85 0.00
N ASP A 282 23.48 7.59 -0.11
CA ASP A 282 22.63 6.42 -0.42
C ASP A 282 22.49 5.39 0.72
N VAL A 283 22.23 5.85 1.95
CA VAL A 283 22.08 4.95 3.11
C VAL A 283 20.99 3.90 2.90
N ALA A 284 19.86 4.28 2.29
CA ALA A 284 18.75 3.37 2.04
C ALA A 284 19.10 2.25 1.03
N LEU A 285 19.89 2.54 0.00
CA LEU A 285 20.35 1.53 -0.95
C LEU A 285 21.36 0.59 -0.30
N ALA A 286 22.30 1.15 0.48
CA ALA A 286 23.28 0.35 1.22
C ALA A 286 22.59 -0.59 2.23
N GLU A 287 21.50 -0.13 2.86
CA GLU A 287 20.75 -0.94 3.82
C GLU A 287 20.11 -2.17 3.17
N ARG A 288 19.57 -2.02 1.95
CA ARG A 288 18.94 -3.12 1.21
C ARG A 288 19.92 -4.21 0.79
N ALA A 289 21.20 -3.85 0.65
CA ALA A 289 22.25 -4.82 0.34
C ALA A 289 22.68 -5.65 1.56
N LEU A 290 22.23 -5.30 2.77
CA LEU A 290 22.51 -6.07 3.98
C LEU A 290 21.67 -7.36 4.01
N PRO A 291 22.19 -8.43 4.64
CA PRO A 291 21.41 -9.64 4.83
C PRO A 291 20.13 -9.36 5.64
N PRO A 292 19.06 -10.14 5.42
CA PRO A 292 17.88 -10.11 6.27
C PRO A 292 18.27 -10.32 7.75
N MET A 293 17.60 -9.58 8.65
CA MET A 293 17.80 -9.79 10.08
C MET A 293 17.32 -11.19 10.48
N PRO A 294 18.00 -11.85 11.43
CA PRO A 294 17.52 -13.12 11.95
C PRO A 294 16.20 -12.92 12.71
N CYS A 295 15.23 -13.80 12.50
CA CYS A 295 14.00 -13.86 13.30
C CYS A 295 14.24 -14.76 14.52
N ASP A 296 14.76 -14.20 15.60
CA ASP A 296 15.30 -14.91 16.76
C ASP A 296 14.60 -14.59 18.10
N MET A 297 13.54 -13.80 18.06
CA MET A 297 12.70 -13.47 19.21
C MET A 297 11.25 -13.88 18.94
N PRO A 298 10.57 -14.58 19.85
CA PRO A 298 9.12 -14.78 19.73
C PRO A 298 8.38 -13.45 19.65
N LEU A 299 7.38 -13.35 18.77
CA LEU A 299 6.53 -12.17 18.66
C LEU A 299 5.99 -11.83 20.06
N PRO A 300 6.29 -10.64 20.62
CA PRO A 300 5.99 -10.38 22.02
C PRO A 300 4.49 -10.41 22.31
N GLU A 301 4.18 -10.72 23.56
CA GLU A 301 2.85 -10.52 24.15
C GLU A 301 2.88 -9.20 24.90
N TRP A 302 2.25 -8.18 24.33
CA TRP A 302 1.95 -6.96 25.07
C TRP A 302 0.63 -7.19 25.79
N ASN A 303 0.67 -7.13 27.11
CA ASN A 303 -0.56 -7.09 27.88
C ASN A 303 -1.17 -5.69 27.65
N PRO A 304 -2.38 -5.57 27.08
CA PRO A 304 -3.04 -4.27 27.00
C PRO A 304 -3.26 -3.79 28.43
N ALA A 305 -2.63 -2.67 28.79
CA ALA A 305 -2.93 -1.94 30.01
C ALA A 305 -4.31 -1.30 29.91
#